data_AF-A0A3D5NL39-F1
#
_entry.id   AF-A0A3D5NL39-F1
#
_cell.length_a   1.000
_cell.length_b   1.000
_cell.length_c   1.000
_cell.angle_alpha   90.00
_cell.angle_beta   90.00
_cell.angle_gamma   90.00
#
_symmetry.space_group_name_H-M   'P 1'
#
loop_
_entity.id
_entity.type
_entity.pdbx_description
1 polymer ?
#
loop_
_entity_poly.entity_id
_entity_poly.type
_entity_poly.pdbx_seq_one_letter_code
_entity_poly.pdbx_strand_id
1 'polypeptide(L)'
;MQAFKTLTSIAAPLDRANIDTDAIIPKQFLKSIKRSGFGPNLFDEWRYLDHGEVGMNNTKRPLNKDFVLNRPEYQGAKKILTHEKI
;
A
#
# COMPACT_ATOMS: atom_id res chain seq x y z
N MET A 1 0.44 3.33 -20.98
CA MET A 1 1.05 2.03 -20.59
C MET A 1 2.56 2.16 -20.73
N GLN A 2 3.33 1.72 -19.73
CA GLN A 2 4.78 1.61 -19.84
C GLN A 2 5.14 0.17 -20.23
N ALA A 3 6.03 0.00 -21.21
CA ALA A 3 6.50 -1.33 -21.59
C ALA A 3 7.30 -1.96 -20.44
N PHE A 4 6.87 -3.13 -19.98
CA PHE A 4 7.59 -3.90 -18.98
C PHE A 4 8.70 -4.70 -19.67
N LYS A 5 9.96 -4.48 -19.29
CA LYS A 5 11.12 -5.23 -19.81
C LYS A 5 11.76 -6.06 -18.72
N THR A 6 12.43 -5.38 -17.80
CA THR A 6 13.13 -6.00 -16.68
C THR A 6 13.06 -5.05 -15.49
N LEU A 7 12.81 -5.59 -14.30
CA LEU A 7 12.72 -4.82 -13.06
C LEU A 7 13.54 -5.50 -11.97
N THR A 8 14.68 -4.89 -11.63
CA THR A 8 15.49 -5.27 -10.46
C THR A 8 15.12 -4.34 -9.30
N SER A 9 14.66 -4.92 -8.19
CA SER A 9 14.24 -4.18 -7.00
C SER A 9 14.21 -5.11 -5.78
N ILE A 10 14.19 -4.52 -4.59
CA ILE A 10 13.90 -5.20 -3.33
C ILE A 10 12.46 -5.73 -3.40
N ALA A 11 12.27 -6.96 -2.92
CA ALA A 11 10.95 -7.55 -2.75
C ALA A 11 10.56 -7.49 -1.27
N ALA A 12 9.41 -6.90 -0.98
CA ALA A 12 8.86 -6.85 0.37
C ALA A 12 7.98 -8.08 0.63
N PRO A 13 8.26 -8.89 1.67
CA PRO A 13 7.44 -10.03 2.03
C PRO A 13 6.21 -9.57 2.80
N LEU A 14 5.04 -9.68 2.18
CA LEU A 14 3.76 -9.50 2.82
C LEU A 14 3.21 -10.86 3.21
N ASP A 15 3.54 -11.29 4.42
CA ASP A 15 3.18 -12.61 4.95
C ASP A 15 1.69 -12.70 5.34
N ARG A 16 0.82 -12.66 4.32
CA ARG A 16 -0.64 -12.76 4.44
C ARG A 16 -1.22 -13.48 3.22
N ALA A 17 -2.21 -14.32 3.44
CA ALA A 17 -3.01 -14.94 2.40
C ALA A 17 -4.35 -14.21 2.26
N ASN A 18 -5.05 -14.41 1.13
CA ASN A 18 -6.40 -13.87 0.88
C ASN A 18 -6.48 -12.34 1.05
N ILE A 19 -5.54 -11.62 0.43
CA ILE A 19 -5.55 -10.16 0.42
C ILE A 19 -6.66 -9.70 -0.53
N ASP A 20 -7.73 -9.11 -0.01
CA ASP A 20 -8.85 -8.63 -0.85
C ASP A 20 -8.65 -7.18 -1.35
N THR A 21 -9.59 -6.72 -2.18
CA THR A 21 -9.53 -5.39 -2.79
C THR A 21 -9.64 -4.25 -1.77
N ASP A 22 -10.42 -4.45 -0.70
CA ASP A 22 -10.57 -3.44 0.36
C ASP A 22 -9.29 -3.34 1.20
N ALA A 23 -8.59 -4.45 1.42
CA ALA A 23 -7.28 -4.47 2.06
C ALA A 23 -6.23 -3.73 1.21
N ILE A 24 -6.23 -3.90 -0.11
CA ILE A 24 -5.32 -3.17 -1.01
C ILE A 24 -5.65 -1.68 -1.02
N ILE A 25 -6.92 -1.33 -1.21
CA ILE A 25 -7.39 0.05 -1.25
C ILE A 25 -8.84 0.12 -0.73
N PRO A 26 -9.06 0.67 0.47
CA PRO A 26 -10.40 0.74 1.01
C PRO A 26 -11.37 1.55 0.14
N LYS A 27 -12.60 1.05 -0.04
CA LYS A 27 -13.64 1.65 -0.91
C LYS A 27 -13.94 3.13 -0.66
N GLN A 28 -13.70 3.66 0.54
CA GLN A 28 -13.91 5.09 0.80
C GLN A 28 -13.04 5.97 -0.10
N PHE A 29 -11.84 5.53 -0.45
CA PHE A 29 -10.93 6.29 -1.30
C PHE A 29 -11.34 6.25 -2.77
N LEU A 30 -12.08 5.22 -3.20
CA LEU A 30 -12.58 5.07 -4.58
C LEU A 30 -13.67 6.09 -4.94
N LYS A 31 -14.24 6.78 -3.94
CA LYS A 31 -15.22 7.87 -4.15
C LYS A 31 -14.56 9.18 -4.60
N SER A 32 -13.22 9.27 -4.55
CA SER A 32 -12.51 10.48 -4.92
C SER A 32 -12.43 10.65 -6.44
N ILE A 33 -12.87 11.81 -6.93
CA ILE A 33 -12.70 12.23 -8.33
C ILE A 33 -11.35 12.90 -8.61
N LYS A 34 -10.50 13.04 -7.58
CA LYS A 34 -9.20 13.72 -7.69
C LYS A 34 -8.20 12.84 -8.42
N ARG A 35 -7.44 13.43 -9.35
CA ARG A 35 -6.35 12.76 -10.08
C ARG A 35 -5.06 12.58 -9.26
N SER A 36 -5.09 12.93 -7.97
CA SER A 36 -4.02 12.60 -7.02
C SER A 36 -4.06 11.09 -6.78
N GLY A 37 -3.14 10.34 -7.40
CA GLY A 37 -3.18 8.86 -7.41
C GLY A 37 -3.30 8.21 -6.02
N PHE A 38 -3.71 6.95 -5.99
CA PHE A 38 -4.07 6.22 -4.77
C PHE A 38 -2.88 5.70 -3.93
N GLY A 39 -1.64 5.95 -4.36
CA GLY A 39 -0.44 5.40 -3.73
C GLY A 39 -0.31 5.61 -2.22
N PRO A 40 -0.65 6.80 -1.66
CA PRO A 40 -0.60 7.01 -0.22
C PRO A 40 -1.59 6.16 0.59
N ASN A 41 -2.70 5.76 -0.02
CA ASN A 41 -3.79 4.99 0.62
C ASN A 41 -3.66 3.47 0.40
N LEU A 42 -2.60 3.03 -0.28
CA LEU A 42 -2.31 1.61 -0.47
C LEU A 42 -2.10 0.94 0.89
N PHE A 43 -2.87 -0.13 1.15
CA PHE A 43 -2.90 -0.85 2.42
C PHE A 43 -3.20 0.04 3.64
N ASP A 44 -4.11 1.01 3.51
CA ASP A 44 -4.36 2.04 4.53
C ASP A 44 -4.53 1.46 5.95
N GLU A 45 -5.39 0.45 6.07
CA GLU A 45 -5.74 -0.20 7.35
C GLU A 45 -4.55 -0.91 8.01
N TRP A 46 -3.55 -1.31 7.23
CA TRP A 46 -2.34 -1.96 7.75
C TRP A 46 -1.20 -0.97 7.92
N ARG A 47 -1.15 0.05 7.07
CA ARG A 47 -0.04 0.99 6.95
C ARG A 47 -0.08 2.08 8.01
N TYR A 48 -1.25 2.54 8.42
CA TYR A 48 -1.41 3.60 9.41
C TYR A 48 -2.06 3.07 10.69
N LEU A 49 -1.81 3.74 11.81
CA LEU A 49 -2.40 3.39 13.11
C LEU A 49 -3.74 4.09 13.37
N ASP A 50 -4.11 5.05 12.53
CA ASP A 50 -5.36 5.81 12.60
C ASP A 50 -6.27 5.53 11.38
N HIS A 51 -7.51 6.00 11.44
CA HIS A 51 -8.46 5.87 10.33
C HIS A 51 -8.19 6.90 9.23
N GLY A 52 -8.17 6.45 7.98
CA GLY A 52 -7.95 7.31 6.82
C GLY A 52 -9.24 7.77 6.15
N GLU A 53 -9.31 9.06 5.85
CA GLU A 53 -10.45 9.67 5.15
C GLU A 53 -10.05 10.32 3.82
N VAL A 54 -11.04 10.51 2.94
CA VAL A 54 -10.84 11.15 1.64
C VAL A 54 -10.34 12.58 1.81
N GLY A 55 -9.16 12.89 1.27
CA GLY A 55 -8.56 14.22 1.34
C GLY A 55 -7.74 14.48 2.60
N MET A 56 -7.63 13.50 3.50
CA MET A 56 -6.70 13.55 4.62
C MET A 56 -5.25 13.57 4.13
N ASN A 57 -4.38 14.27 4.86
CA ASN A 57 -2.96 14.30 4.52
C ASN A 57 -2.21 13.12 5.18
N ASN A 58 -1.90 12.09 4.39
CA ASN A 58 -1.22 10.90 4.87
C ASN A 58 0.20 11.14 5.41
N THR A 59 0.87 12.27 5.07
CA THR A 59 2.25 12.52 5.55
C THR A 59 2.34 12.78 7.05
N LYS A 60 1.22 13.10 7.69
CA LYS A 60 1.13 13.35 9.14
C LYS A 60 0.56 12.17 9.92
N ARG A 61 0.11 11.12 9.23
CA ARG A 61 -0.53 9.97 9.86
C ARG A 61 0.51 9.07 10.53
N PRO A 62 0.24 8.55 11.75
CA PRO A 62 1.14 7.65 12.43
C PRO A 62 1.29 6.34 11.65
N LEU A 63 2.52 5.99 11.26
CA LEU A 63 2.81 4.75 10.55
C LEU A 63 2.82 3.55 11.51
N ASN A 64 2.23 2.45 11.07
CA ASN A 64 2.36 1.16 11.74
C ASN A 64 3.74 0.56 11.43
N LYS A 65 4.63 0.52 12.43
CA LYS A 65 6.00 0.02 12.26
C LYS A 65 6.06 -1.51 12.05
N ASP A 66 5.02 -2.24 12.43
CA ASP A 66 4.97 -3.69 12.23
C ASP A 66 4.66 -4.06 10.78
N PHE A 67 4.03 -3.14 10.03
CA PHE A 67 3.72 -3.34 8.62
C PHE A 67 4.98 -3.30 7.75
N VAL A 68 5.16 -4.34 6.94
CA VAL A 68 6.40 -4.57 6.19
C VAL A 68 6.83 -3.40 5.31
N LEU A 69 5.89 -2.76 4.60
CA LEU A 69 6.21 -1.66 3.69
C LEU A 69 6.60 -0.35 4.40
N ASN A 70 6.40 -0.26 5.71
CA ASN A 70 6.86 0.88 6.50
C ASN A 70 8.27 0.69 7.07
N ARG A 71 8.81 -0.54 7.05
CA ARG A 71 10.14 -0.81 7.60
C ARG A 71 11.22 -0.18 6.71
N PRO A 72 12.29 0.40 7.28
CA PRO A 72 13.37 1.01 6.53
C PRO A 72 13.99 0.08 5.47
N GLU A 73 14.12 -1.22 5.76
CA GLU A 73 14.74 -2.19 4.83
C GLU A 73 13.97 -2.37 3.50
N TYR A 74 12.67 -2.07 3.49
CA TYR A 74 11.81 -2.23 2.32
C TYR A 74 11.46 -0.90 1.64
N GLN A 75 12.08 0.21 2.07
CA GLN A 75 11.90 1.51 1.43
C GLN A 75 12.32 1.44 -0.04
N GLY A 76 11.43 1.87 -0.94
CA GLY A 76 11.65 1.80 -2.38
C GLY A 76 11.45 0.42 -3.01
N ALA A 77 10.92 -0.56 -2.27
CA ALA A 77 10.51 -1.85 -2.84
C ALA A 77 9.46 -1.63 -3.95
N LYS A 78 9.68 -2.28 -5.10
CA LYS A 78 8.77 -2.26 -6.25
C LYS A 78 8.13 -3.63 -6.52
N LYS A 79 8.39 -4.60 -5.64
CA LYS A 79 7.86 -5.96 -5.69
C LYS A 79 7.32 -6.32 -4.31
N ILE A 80 6.18 -7.01 -4.29
CA ILE A 80 5.58 -7.58 -3.08
C ILE A 80 5.49 -9.09 -3.29
N LEU A 81 5.93 -9.86 -2.30
CA LEU A 81 5.77 -11.32 -2.26
C LEU A 81 4.70 -11.63 -1.23
N THR A 82 3.69 -12.41 -1.60
CA THR A 82 2.54 -12.71 -0.74
C THR A 82 2.24 -14.21 -0.76
N HIS A 83 1.45 -14.68 0.21
CA HIS A 83 0.90 -16.03 0.18
C HIS A 83 -0.24 -16.17 -0.85
N GLU A 84 -0.82 -17.36 -0.94
CA GLU A 84 -1.85 -17.70 -1.92
C GLU A 84 -3.06 -16.74 -1.90
N LYS A 85 -3.56 -16.46 -3.11
CA LYS A 85 -4.73 -15.64 -3.44
C LYS A 85 -4.64 -14.16 -3.03
N ILE A 86 -4.70 -13.32 -4.06
CA ILE A 86 -4.90 -11.86 -4.03
C ILE A 86 -6.08 -11.51 -4.94
#